data_AF-A0A354PH14-F1
#
_entry.id   AF-A0A354PH14-F1
#
_cell.length_a   1.000
_cell.length_b   1.000
_cell.length_c   1.000
_cell.angle_alpha   90.00
_cell.angle_beta   90.00
_cell.angle_gamma   90.00
#
_symmetry.space_group_name_H-M   'P 1'
#
loop_
_entity.id
_entity.type
_entity.pdbx_description
1 polymer ?
#
loop_
_entity_poly.entity_id
_entity_poly.type
_entity_poly.pdbx_seq_one_letter_code
_entity_poly.pdbx_strand_id
1 'polypeptide(L)'
;MDNRRPLAKPDWLYRVILATLACVAAWLIAMPISPFVQQTTLNRFHLQTDSFAAWAIQAPIPAMYSFHNRYRIEAMPWDASPFLTARTGTLNHFPVRLTTFATDRLYLKEVDRRMITLRSDYRGRSLTTQWIATPHEDGGFVLTDEVLP
;
A
#
# COMPACT_ATOMS: atom_id res chain seq x y z
N MET A 1 -14.51 -49.41 -37.27
CA MET A 1 -14.98 -48.31 -36.40
C MET A 1 -13.78 -47.46 -36.06
N ASP A 2 -13.69 -46.24 -36.61
CA ASP A 2 -12.58 -45.32 -36.38
C ASP A 2 -12.72 -44.69 -34.99
N ASN A 3 -11.85 -45.09 -34.05
CA ASN A 3 -11.95 -44.76 -32.63
C ASN A 3 -11.07 -43.53 -32.27
N ARG A 4 -11.03 -42.53 -33.17
CA ARG A 4 -10.29 -41.29 -32.93
C ARG A 4 -11.11 -40.37 -32.05
N ARG A 5 -10.73 -40.24 -30.78
CA ARG A 5 -11.25 -39.17 -29.93
C ARG A 5 -10.93 -37.83 -30.58
N PRO A 6 -11.89 -36.89 -30.68
CA PRO A 6 -11.58 -35.56 -31.17
C PRO A 6 -10.49 -34.94 -30.29
N LEU A 7 -9.45 -34.39 -30.93
CA LEU A 7 -8.40 -33.65 -30.23
C LEU A 7 -9.05 -32.56 -29.39
N ALA A 8 -8.79 -32.56 -28.08
CA ALA A 8 -9.31 -31.55 -27.18
C ALA A 8 -8.86 -30.16 -27.66
N LYS A 9 -9.81 -29.23 -27.80
CA LYS A 9 -9.48 -27.84 -28.18
C LYS A 9 -8.58 -27.25 -27.10
N PRO A 10 -7.56 -26.45 -27.47
CA PRO A 10 -6.69 -25.81 -26.50
C PRO A 10 -7.50 -24.90 -25.58
N ASP A 11 -7.41 -25.16 -24.28
CA ASP A 11 -7.98 -24.30 -23.24
C ASP A 11 -7.02 -23.12 -22.99
N TRP A 12 -7.31 -22.00 -23.64
CA TRP A 12 -6.52 -20.78 -23.52
C TRP A 12 -6.66 -20.12 -22.16
N LEU A 13 -7.85 -20.17 -21.55
CA LEU A 13 -8.07 -19.58 -20.23
C LEU A 13 -7.22 -20.28 -19.18
N TYR A 14 -7.23 -21.62 -19.17
CA TYR A 14 -6.38 -22.41 -18.29
C TYR A 14 -4.89 -22.08 -18.46
N ARG A 15 -4.43 -21.98 -19.71
CA ARG A 15 -3.03 -21.62 -20.01
C ARG A 15 -2.66 -20.23 -19.50
N VAL A 16 -3.55 -19.24 -19.65
CA VAL A 16 -3.34 -17.88 -19.14
C VAL A 16 -3.30 -17.85 -17.61
N ILE A 17 -4.19 -18.58 -16.95
CA ILE A 17 -4.18 -18.70 -15.48
C ILE A 17 -2.87 -19.33 -15.00
N LEU A 18 -2.46 -20.45 -15.62
CA LEU A 18 -1.18 -21.10 -15.28
C LEU A 18 0.02 -20.18 -15.50
N ALA A 19 0.07 -19.48 -16.62
CA ALA A 19 1.15 -18.53 -16.92
C ALA A 19 1.18 -17.40 -15.87
N THR A 20 0.01 -16.87 -15.50
CA THR A 20 -0.10 -15.83 -14.47
C THR A 20 0.40 -16.33 -13.12
N LEU A 21 0.00 -17.53 -12.70
CA LEU A 21 0.47 -18.16 -11.46
C LEU A 21 1.98 -18.36 -11.46
N ALA A 22 2.56 -18.82 -12.58
CA ALA A 22 3.99 -18.98 -12.72
C ALA A 22 4.73 -17.63 -12.60
N CYS A 23 4.22 -16.57 -13.22
CA CYS A 23 4.77 -15.22 -13.09
C CYS A 23 4.70 -14.69 -11.64
N VAL A 24 3.57 -14.88 -10.96
CA VAL A 24 3.43 -14.48 -9.55
C VAL A 24 4.39 -15.26 -8.65
N ALA A 25 4.50 -16.58 -8.84
CA ALA A 25 5.44 -17.41 -8.09
C ALA A 25 6.90 -16.97 -8.31
N ALA A 26 7.29 -16.72 -9.56
CA ALA A 26 8.61 -16.20 -9.90
C ALA A 26 8.90 -14.85 -9.22
N TRP A 27 7.91 -13.95 -9.19
CA TRP A 27 8.03 -12.66 -8.50
C TRP A 27 8.24 -12.84 -7.00
N LEU A 28 7.46 -13.71 -6.35
CA LEU A 28 7.58 -13.99 -4.91
C LEU A 28 8.93 -14.61 -4.55
N ILE A 29 9.46 -15.49 -5.40
CA ILE A 29 10.80 -16.07 -5.23
C ILE A 29 11.89 -15.01 -5.40
N ALA A 30 11.71 -14.05 -6.32
CA ALA A 30 12.67 -12.98 -6.55
C ALA A 30 12.64 -11.90 -5.45
N MET A 31 11.51 -11.70 -4.78
CA MET A 31 11.31 -10.69 -3.73
C MET A 31 12.40 -10.67 -2.63
N PRO A 32 12.84 -11.79 -2.03
CA PRO A 32 13.89 -11.77 -1.01
C PRO A 32 15.26 -11.33 -1.52
N ILE A 33 15.56 -11.49 -2.81
CA ILE A 33 16.93 -11.44 -3.35
C ILE A 33 17.16 -10.33 -4.38
N SER A 34 16.11 -9.84 -5.05
CA SER A 34 16.22 -8.85 -6.11
C SER A 34 15.88 -7.45 -5.59
N PRO A 35 16.86 -6.53 -5.51
CA PRO A 35 16.66 -5.11 -5.19
C PRO A 35 15.53 -4.45 -5.97
N PHE A 36 15.44 -4.75 -7.27
CA PHE A 36 14.43 -4.19 -8.16
C PHE A 36 13.02 -4.64 -7.77
N VAL A 37 12.84 -5.94 -7.52
CA VAL A 37 11.55 -6.52 -7.12
C VAL A 37 11.13 -5.99 -5.75
N GLN A 38 12.08 -5.88 -4.82
CA GLN A 38 11.86 -5.29 -3.50
C GLN A 38 11.33 -3.86 -3.63
N GLN A 39 12.02 -3.00 -4.37
CA GLN A 39 11.64 -1.60 -4.53
C GLN A 39 10.31 -1.44 -5.26
N THR A 40 10.12 -2.17 -6.36
CA THR A 40 8.89 -2.10 -7.15
C THR A 40 7.68 -2.52 -6.31
N THR A 41 7.83 -3.58 -5.53
CA THR A 41 6.76 -4.03 -4.65
C THR A 41 6.54 -3.03 -3.51
N LEU A 42 7.59 -2.53 -2.87
CA LEU A 42 7.52 -1.51 -1.82
C LEU A 42 6.81 -0.23 -2.32
N ASN A 43 7.13 0.25 -3.51
CA ASN A 43 6.48 1.39 -4.15
C ASN A 43 4.99 1.15 -4.37
N ARG A 44 4.61 -0.06 -4.85
CA ARG A 44 3.18 -0.42 -5.00
C ARG A 44 2.44 -0.35 -3.68
N PHE A 45 3.03 -0.93 -2.64
CA PHE A 45 2.42 -0.98 -1.31
C PHE A 45 2.35 0.37 -0.63
N HIS A 46 3.38 1.20 -0.79
CA HIS A 46 3.42 2.55 -0.26
C HIS A 46 2.67 3.56 -1.14
N LEU A 47 2.00 3.11 -2.21
CA LEU A 47 1.33 3.94 -3.22
C LEU A 47 2.22 5.02 -3.85
N GLN A 48 3.52 4.73 -3.99
CA GLN A 48 4.52 5.55 -4.68
C GLN A 48 4.90 4.96 -6.05
N THR A 49 3.93 4.40 -6.76
CA THR A 49 4.16 3.94 -8.14
C THR A 49 3.70 5.02 -9.10
N ASP A 50 4.62 5.54 -9.91
CA ASP A 50 4.34 6.65 -10.84
C ASP A 50 3.40 6.29 -12.00
N SER A 51 3.17 4.99 -12.23
CA SER A 51 2.33 4.48 -13.31
C SER A 51 1.22 3.57 -12.80
N PHE A 52 -0.02 3.93 -13.12
CA PHE A 52 -1.19 3.09 -12.83
C PHE A 52 -1.06 1.69 -13.44
N ALA A 53 -0.55 1.57 -14.68
CA ALA A 53 -0.37 0.28 -15.32
C ALA A 53 0.66 -0.59 -14.57
N ALA A 54 1.78 0.01 -14.16
CA ALA A 54 2.80 -0.69 -13.37
C ALA A 54 2.27 -1.11 -11.99
N TRP A 55 1.42 -0.30 -11.38
CA TRP A 55 0.72 -0.64 -10.15
C TRP A 55 -0.27 -1.80 -10.35
N ALA A 56 -1.09 -1.73 -11.41
CA ALA A 56 -2.16 -2.68 -11.70
C ALA A 56 -1.65 -4.08 -12.10
N ILE A 57 -0.56 -4.16 -12.87
CA ILE A 57 0.05 -5.45 -13.25
C ILE A 57 0.46 -6.25 -12.02
N GLN A 58 0.80 -5.56 -10.92
CA GLN A 58 1.17 -6.20 -9.68
C GLN A 58 -0.05 -6.62 -8.83
N ALA A 59 -1.29 -6.25 -9.17
CA ALA A 59 -2.48 -6.57 -8.37
C ALA A 59 -2.62 -8.06 -7.97
N PRO A 60 -2.28 -9.05 -8.83
CA PRO A 60 -2.32 -10.47 -8.47
C PRO A 60 -1.27 -10.89 -7.42
N ILE A 61 -0.24 -10.07 -7.20
CA ILE A 61 0.85 -10.37 -6.26
C ILE A 61 0.33 -10.07 -4.84
N PRO A 62 0.27 -11.09 -3.96
CA PRO A 62 -0.38 -10.98 -2.66
C PRO A 62 0.24 -9.87 -1.81
N ALA A 63 -0.64 -9.24 -1.04
CA ALA A 63 -0.34 -8.02 -0.30
C ALA A 63 0.50 -8.26 0.99
N MET A 64 0.77 -9.51 1.35
CA MET A 64 0.80 -9.88 2.78
C MET A 64 2.16 -9.79 3.48
N TYR A 65 2.11 -9.21 4.71
CA TYR A 65 3.00 -9.24 5.89
C TYR A 65 4.52 -9.10 5.71
N SER A 66 5.00 -8.96 4.49
CA SER A 66 6.42 -8.83 4.22
C SER A 66 6.92 -7.47 4.68
N PHE A 67 6.05 -6.46 4.67
CA PHE A 67 6.38 -5.07 4.97
C PHE A 67 6.09 -4.74 6.43
N HIS A 68 7.05 -4.08 7.07
CA HIS A 68 6.82 -3.47 8.36
C HIS A 68 6.31 -2.05 8.13
N ASN A 69 4.99 -1.86 8.12
CA ASN A 69 4.39 -0.54 7.96
C ASN A 69 4.11 0.08 9.32
N ARG A 70 4.50 1.33 9.48
CA ARG A 70 4.32 2.15 10.67
C ARG A 70 3.65 3.46 10.30
N TYR A 71 2.91 4.01 11.24
CA TYR A 71 2.36 5.35 11.12
C TYR A 71 2.61 6.15 12.40
N ARG A 72 2.59 7.47 12.22
CA ARG A 72 2.58 8.47 13.28
C ARG A 72 1.61 9.57 12.88
N ILE A 73 0.63 9.86 13.73
CA ILE A 73 -0.34 10.96 13.54
C ILE A 73 -0.12 11.96 14.67
N GLU A 74 0.06 13.22 14.29
CA GLU A 74 0.37 14.32 15.21
C GLU A 74 -0.56 15.52 14.98
N ALA A 75 -0.88 16.23 16.04
CA ALA A 75 -1.62 17.48 15.97
C ALA A 75 -0.81 18.57 15.28
N MET A 76 -1.48 19.40 14.48
CA MET A 76 -0.93 20.65 13.96
C MET A 76 -1.83 21.82 14.36
N PRO A 77 -1.26 22.96 14.82
CA PRO A 77 0.15 23.14 15.15
C PRO A 77 0.57 22.33 16.40
N TRP A 78 1.86 21.99 16.52
CA TRP A 78 2.37 21.06 17.55
C TRP A 78 2.17 21.53 18.99
N ASP A 79 1.85 22.81 19.18
CA ASP A 79 1.60 23.49 20.44
C ASP A 79 0.10 23.62 20.79
N ALA A 80 -0.81 23.23 19.88
CA ALA A 80 -2.25 23.46 20.04
C ALA A 80 -2.87 22.71 21.23
N SER A 81 -2.24 21.65 21.74
CA SER A 81 -2.66 21.01 22.98
C SER A 81 -1.57 20.13 23.58
N PRO A 82 -1.13 20.36 24.84
CA PRO A 82 -0.19 19.48 25.53
C PRO A 82 -0.77 18.09 25.82
N PHE A 83 -2.07 17.89 25.60
CA PHE A 83 -2.77 16.62 25.81
C PHE A 83 -2.89 15.78 24.55
N LEU A 84 -2.54 16.32 23.37
CA LEU A 84 -2.58 15.59 22.10
C LEU A 84 -1.24 14.92 21.84
N THR A 85 -1.04 13.75 22.43
CA THR A 85 0.14 12.92 22.15
C THR A 85 0.07 12.32 20.75
N ALA A 86 1.24 12.21 20.12
CA ALA A 86 1.39 11.53 18.83
C ALA A 86 0.84 10.09 18.93
N ARG A 87 -0.08 9.73 18.03
CA ARG A 87 -0.52 8.33 17.90
C ARG A 87 0.40 7.60 16.97
N THR A 88 0.95 6.48 17.42
CA THR A 88 1.79 5.61 16.60
C THR A 88 1.24 4.20 16.57
N GLY A 89 1.54 3.47 15.50
CA GLY A 89 1.14 2.08 15.40
C GLY A 89 1.74 1.38 14.20
N THR A 90 1.43 0.09 14.08
CA THR A 90 1.81 -0.75 12.94
C THR A 90 0.58 -1.14 12.13
N LEU A 91 0.74 -1.29 10.82
CA LEU A 91 -0.33 -1.64 9.89
C LEU A 91 0.09 -2.84 9.05
N ASN A 92 -0.73 -3.88 9.06
CA ASN A 92 -0.50 -5.08 8.26
C ASN A 92 -1.05 -4.98 6.82
N HIS A 93 -1.49 -3.78 6.44
CA HIS A 93 -2.12 -3.49 5.15
C HIS A 93 -1.44 -2.29 4.48
N PHE A 94 -1.98 -1.86 3.34
CA PHE A 94 -1.60 -0.60 2.70
C PHE A 94 -1.62 0.54 3.74
N PRO A 95 -0.53 1.29 3.92
CA PRO A 95 -0.39 2.26 5.01
C PRO A 95 -1.40 3.41 4.87
N VAL A 96 -1.79 3.76 3.65
CA VAL A 96 -2.83 4.79 3.36
C VAL A 96 -4.23 4.35 3.80
N ARG A 97 -4.45 3.05 4.09
CA ARG A 97 -5.74 2.58 4.62
C ARG A 97 -6.09 3.21 5.97
N LEU A 98 -5.08 3.72 6.69
CA LEU A 98 -5.23 4.49 7.93
C LEU A 98 -6.20 5.68 7.77
N THR A 99 -6.18 6.36 6.62
CA THR A 99 -6.97 7.58 6.39
C THR A 99 -8.41 7.29 5.96
N THR A 100 -8.69 6.07 5.47
CA THR A 100 -9.97 5.71 4.85
C THR A 100 -10.83 4.79 5.71
N PHE A 101 -10.25 3.76 6.32
CA PHE A 101 -11.02 2.68 6.97
C PHE A 101 -10.57 2.31 8.39
N ALA A 102 -9.50 2.90 8.91
CA ALA A 102 -9.01 2.56 10.25
C ALA A 102 -9.78 3.30 11.36
N THR A 103 -9.80 2.70 12.55
CA THR A 103 -10.37 3.29 13.78
C THR A 103 -9.80 4.69 14.06
N ASP A 104 -8.54 4.92 13.68
CA ASP A 104 -7.86 6.21 13.83
C ASP A 104 -8.44 7.33 12.95
N ARG A 105 -9.35 7.04 12.00
CA ARG A 105 -10.08 8.06 11.25
C ARG A 105 -10.85 9.01 12.17
N LEU A 106 -11.34 8.54 13.31
CA LEU A 106 -12.02 9.38 14.30
C LEU A 106 -11.05 10.40 14.91
N TYR A 107 -9.81 9.98 15.19
CA TYR A 107 -8.78 10.85 15.74
C TYR A 107 -8.33 11.96 14.78
N LEU A 108 -8.46 11.72 13.47
CA LEU A 108 -8.22 12.75 12.44
C LEU A 108 -9.28 13.86 12.46
N LYS A 109 -10.48 13.63 13.02
CA LYS A 109 -11.57 14.63 13.05
C LYS A 109 -11.52 15.58 14.26
N GLU A 110 -10.69 15.28 15.26
CA GLU A 110 -10.70 16.00 16.54
C GLU A 110 -10.03 17.39 16.48
N VAL A 111 -9.35 17.73 15.37
CA VAL A 111 -8.73 19.04 15.15
C VAL A 111 -8.81 19.46 13.69
N ASP A 112 -8.47 20.72 13.45
CA ASP A 112 -8.38 21.33 12.13
C ASP A 112 -7.30 20.71 11.24
N ARG A 113 -6.14 20.31 11.77
CA ARG A 113 -5.04 19.74 10.96
C ARG A 113 -4.25 18.67 11.71
N ARG A 114 -3.90 17.60 10.98
CA ARG A 114 -3.01 16.53 11.48
C ARG A 114 -1.86 16.30 10.52
N MET A 115 -0.65 16.13 11.04
CA MET A 115 0.46 15.57 10.29
C MET A 115 0.40 14.05 10.37
N ILE A 116 0.44 13.38 9.22
CA ILE A 116 0.49 11.93 9.10
C ILE A 116 1.83 11.56 8.49
N THR A 117 2.65 10.83 9.23
CA THR A 117 3.86 10.19 8.73
C THR A 117 3.60 8.71 8.54
N LEU A 118 3.80 8.20 7.34
CA LEU A 118 3.75 6.79 6.99
C LEU A 118 5.14 6.29 6.66
N ARG A 119 5.51 5.13 7.18
CA ARG A 119 6.78 4.47 6.86
C ARG A 119 6.55 3.01 6.52
N SER A 120 7.15 2.54 5.45
CA SER A 120 7.14 1.13 5.05
C SER A 120 8.57 0.62 4.88
N ASP A 121 8.90 -0.45 5.58
CA ASP A 121 10.23 -1.05 5.53
C ASP A 121 10.20 -2.49 4.96
N TYR A 122 11.18 -2.84 4.14
CA TYR A 122 11.41 -4.21 3.67
C TYR A 122 12.89 -4.47 3.39
N ARG A 123 13.48 -5.46 4.08
CA ARG A 123 14.87 -5.93 3.86
C ARG A 123 15.90 -4.80 3.67
N GLY A 124 15.89 -3.81 4.56
CA GLY A 124 16.82 -2.67 4.55
C GLY A 124 16.40 -1.50 3.65
N ARG A 125 15.33 -1.64 2.86
CA ARG A 125 14.71 -0.55 2.12
C ARG A 125 13.60 0.08 2.94
N SER A 126 13.49 1.40 2.86
CA SER A 126 12.46 2.16 3.57
C SER A 126 11.87 3.22 2.64
N LEU A 127 10.56 3.41 2.70
CA LEU A 127 9.89 4.59 2.16
C LEU A 127 9.19 5.31 3.29
N THR A 128 9.24 6.64 3.25
CA THR A 128 8.54 7.50 4.18
C THR A 128 7.76 8.52 3.36
N THR A 129 6.48 8.70 3.71
CA THR A 129 5.64 9.78 3.17
C THR A 129 5.07 10.57 4.32
N GLN A 130 4.98 11.88 4.15
CA GLN A 130 4.37 12.79 5.10
C GLN A 130 3.26 13.59 4.42
N TRP A 131 2.12 13.69 5.09
CA TRP A 131 0.98 14.46 4.62
C TRP A 131 0.42 15.31 5.75
N ILE A 132 -0.16 16.45 5.39
CA ILE A 132 -1.11 17.14 6.23
C ILE A 132 -2.51 16.70 5.83
N ALA A 133 -3.24 16.13 6.79
CA ALA A 133 -4.66 15.86 6.66
C ALA A 133 -5.46 17.03 7.23
N THR A 134 -6.30 17.62 6.37
CA THR A 134 -7.23 18.69 6.73
C THR A 134 -8.66 18.17 6.54
N PRO A 135 -9.55 18.25 7.54
CA PRO A 135 -10.95 17.88 7.39
C PRO A 135 -11.62 18.63 6.24
N HIS A 136 -12.50 17.94 5.53
CA HIS A 136 -13.30 18.51 4.45
C HIS A 136 -14.79 18.44 4.81
N GLU A 137 -15.62 19.33 4.25
CA GLU A 137 -17.03 19.49 4.63
C GLU A 137 -17.88 18.22 4.43
N ASP A 138 -17.48 17.34 3.52
CA ASP A 138 -18.10 16.04 3.26
C ASP A 138 -17.78 14.96 4.31
N GLY A 139 -17.02 15.31 5.36
CA GLY A 139 -16.58 14.38 6.41
C GLY A 139 -15.38 13.50 6.00
N GLY A 140 -14.74 13.84 4.88
CA GLY A 140 -13.44 13.31 4.42
C GLY A 140 -12.26 14.17 4.88
N PHE A 141 -11.11 13.93 4.25
CA PHE A 141 -9.88 14.68 4.47
C PHE A 141 -9.19 14.99 3.15
N VAL A 142 -8.66 16.19 3.01
CA VAL A 142 -7.69 16.53 1.97
C VAL A 142 -6.30 16.24 2.49
N LEU A 143 -5.52 15.46 1.75
CA LEU A 143 -4.12 15.17 2.04
C LEU A 143 -3.23 16.04 1.16
N THR A 144 -2.32 16.80 1.78
CA THR A 144 -1.36 17.65 1.05
C THR A 144 0.07 17.29 1.44
N ASP A 145 0.97 17.30 0.47
CA ASP A 145 2.41 17.06 0.67
C ASP A 145 3.15 18.26 1.30
N GLU A 146 2.48 19.41 1.48
CA GLU A 146 3.05 20.58 2.13
C GLU A 146 3.39 20.28 3.59
N VAL A 147 4.66 19.99 3.87
CA VAL A 147 5.23 20.23 5.20
C VAL A 147 5.37 21.74 5.29
N LEU A 148 4.53 22.39 6.10
CA LEU A 148 4.73 23.82 6.37
C LEU A 148 6.18 24.02 6.86
N PRO A 149 6.91 25.00 6.31
CA PRO A 149 8.31 25.27 6.65
C PRO A 149 8.51 25.56 8.14
#